data_AF-A0A420F2K6-F1
#
_entry.id   AF-A0A420F2K6-F1
#
_cell.length_a   1.000
_cell.length_b   1.000
_cell.length_c   1.000
_cell.angle_alpha   90.00
_cell.angle_beta   90.00
_cell.angle_gamma   90.00
#
_symmetry.space_group_name_H-M   'P 1'
#
loop_
_entity.id
_entity.type
_entity.pdbx_description
1 polymer ?
#
loop_
_entity_poly.entity_id
_entity_poly.type
_entity_poly.pdbx_seq_one_letter_code
_entity_poly.pdbx_strand_id
1 'polypeptide(L)'
;MDPLDRIDELIAMVETARSVPMSRNNCMIDRAEMIAALDELRAELPADLRRAQALLEERDKIMEAGKREADRIISEGEAEHARLVSVNEITVSAEHEGARIIAEARAEAQRLREEVDDYVDTALANFEQFLTRALASIERGRDKMHALREIGTFAGDEAERPLPF
;
A
#
# COMPACT_ATOMS: atom_id res chain seq x y z
N MET A 1 7.44 64.39 -0.08
CA MET A 1 6.10 64.85 -0.45
C MET A 1 5.67 63.96 -1.60
N ASP A 2 4.50 63.34 -1.52
CA ASP A 2 4.00 62.48 -2.60
C ASP A 2 3.90 63.33 -3.88
N PRO A 3 4.26 62.81 -5.07
CA PRO A 3 3.91 63.45 -6.33
C PRO A 3 2.43 63.89 -6.41
N LEU A 4 1.52 63.16 -5.75
CA LEU A 4 0.11 63.55 -5.61
C LEU A 4 -0.06 64.82 -4.77
N ASP A 5 0.63 64.92 -3.64
CA ASP A 5 0.62 66.14 -2.81
C ASP A 5 1.14 67.36 -3.61
N ARG A 6 2.14 67.17 -4.48
CA ARG A 6 2.65 68.23 -5.39
C ARG A 6 1.61 68.67 -6.41
N ILE A 7 0.80 67.74 -6.92
CA ILE A 7 -0.32 68.06 -7.82
C ILE A 7 -1.35 68.89 -7.08
N ASP A 8 -1.67 68.53 -5.83
CA ASP A 8 -2.62 69.28 -5.00
C ASP A 8 -2.10 70.70 -4.70
N GLU A 9 -0.80 70.87 -4.45
CA GLU A 9 -0.18 72.20 -4.31
C GLU A 9 -0.25 73.02 -5.60
N LEU A 10 0.01 72.41 -6.76
CA LEU A 10 -0.12 73.07 -8.07
C LEU A 10 -1.57 73.50 -8.34
N ILE A 11 -2.55 72.67 -7.99
CA ILE A 11 -3.97 73.01 -8.08
C ILE A 11 -4.27 74.19 -7.16
N ALA A 12 -3.85 74.14 -5.90
CA ALA A 12 -4.06 75.23 -4.93
C ALA A 12 -3.41 76.55 -5.39
N MET A 13 -2.23 76.48 -6.02
CA MET A 13 -1.54 77.65 -6.60
C MET A 13 -2.38 78.29 -7.71
N VAL A 14 -3.03 77.50 -8.56
CA VAL A 14 -3.92 78.00 -9.62
C VAL A 14 -5.23 78.55 -9.05
N GLU A 15 -5.81 77.88 -8.05
CA GLU A 15 -7.06 78.29 -7.41
C GLU A 15 -6.94 79.62 -6.64
N THR A 16 -5.79 79.86 -6.01
CA THR A 16 -5.53 81.08 -5.23
C THR A 16 -4.90 82.22 -6.04
N ALA A 17 -4.60 81.98 -7.33
CA ALA A 17 -3.97 82.96 -8.21
C ALA A 17 -4.84 84.19 -8.46
N ARG A 18 -4.20 85.35 -8.59
CA ARG A 18 -4.88 86.64 -8.76
C ARG A 18 -5.64 86.70 -10.09
N SER A 19 -6.95 86.96 -10.07
CA SER A 19 -7.75 87.10 -11.29
C SER A 19 -7.41 88.35 -12.10
N VAL A 20 -7.53 88.27 -13.43
CA VAL A 20 -7.27 89.40 -14.36
C VAL A 20 -8.56 90.22 -14.58
N PRO A 21 -8.52 91.57 -14.61
CA PRO A 21 -9.73 92.38 -14.81
C PRO A 21 -10.44 92.05 -16.13
N MET A 22 -11.78 91.98 -16.09
CA MET A 22 -12.67 91.62 -17.20
C MET A 22 -12.56 90.17 -17.72
N SER A 23 -11.87 89.25 -17.02
CA SER A 23 -11.94 87.81 -17.31
C SER A 23 -12.41 87.03 -16.07
N ARG A 24 -13.37 86.11 -16.25
CA ARG A 24 -13.81 85.18 -15.20
C ARG A 24 -12.92 83.95 -15.07
N ASN A 25 -12.16 83.60 -16.11
CA ASN A 25 -11.45 82.32 -16.19
C ASN A 25 -9.93 82.48 -16.26
N ASN A 26 -9.41 83.71 -16.32
CA ASN A 26 -7.97 83.95 -16.36
C ASN A 26 -7.46 84.38 -14.99
N CYS A 27 -6.32 83.83 -14.61
CA CYS A 27 -5.54 84.24 -13.45
C CYS A 27 -4.09 84.59 -13.86
N MET A 28 -3.40 85.33 -13.00
CA MET A 28 -2.00 85.71 -13.12
C MET A 28 -1.17 84.82 -12.19
N ILE A 29 -0.21 84.11 -12.77
CA ILE A 29 0.68 83.16 -12.08
C ILE A 29 2.13 83.52 -12.40
N ASP A 30 3.04 83.34 -11.43
CA ASP A 30 4.47 83.41 -11.70
C ASP A 30 4.89 82.23 -12.59
N ARG A 31 5.30 82.55 -13.82
CA ARG A 31 5.67 81.56 -14.82
C ARG A 31 6.90 80.75 -14.40
N ALA A 32 7.86 81.35 -13.72
CA ALA A 32 9.08 80.66 -13.32
C ALA A 32 8.81 79.66 -12.19
N GLU A 33 8.00 80.05 -11.21
CA GLU A 33 7.59 79.18 -10.11
C GLU A 33 6.74 77.99 -10.59
N MET A 34 5.73 78.24 -11.44
CA MET A 34 4.88 77.19 -12.01
C MET A 34 5.68 76.18 -12.85
N ILE A 35 6.62 76.65 -13.67
CA ILE A 35 7.48 75.77 -14.46
C ILE A 35 8.38 74.93 -13.55
N ALA A 36 8.98 75.54 -12.53
CA ALA A 36 9.85 74.82 -11.59
C ALA A 36 9.08 73.71 -10.84
N ALA A 37 7.88 74.00 -10.35
CA ALA A 37 7.03 73.02 -9.67
C ALA A 37 6.58 71.88 -10.60
N LEU A 38 6.24 72.19 -11.86
CA LEU A 38 5.92 71.17 -12.89
C LEU A 38 7.13 70.32 -13.27
N ASP A 39 8.32 70.89 -13.37
CA ASP A 39 9.56 70.16 -13.68
C ASP A 39 9.96 69.23 -12.52
N GLU A 40 9.72 69.65 -11.27
CA GLU A 40 9.95 68.81 -10.09
C GLU A 40 9.01 67.59 -10.07
N LEU A 41 7.70 67.82 -10.30
CA LEU A 41 6.72 66.75 -10.45
C LEU A 41 7.07 65.80 -11.60
N ARG A 42 7.51 66.36 -12.75
CA ARG A 42 7.93 65.60 -13.92
C ARG A 42 9.18 64.73 -13.65
N ALA A 43 10.06 65.16 -12.76
CA ALA A 43 11.24 64.38 -12.39
C ALA A 43 10.90 63.19 -11.47
N GLU A 44 9.95 63.38 -10.54
CA GLU A 44 9.64 62.39 -9.49
C GLU A 44 8.57 61.38 -9.92
N LEU A 45 7.42 61.83 -10.45
CA LEU A 45 6.24 61.00 -10.74
C LEU A 45 6.55 59.79 -11.65
N PRO A 46 7.33 59.92 -12.75
CA PRO A 46 7.61 58.78 -13.61
C PRO A 46 8.43 57.68 -12.91
N ALA A 47 9.29 58.04 -11.95
CA ALA A 47 10.08 57.07 -11.22
C ALA A 47 9.21 56.24 -10.27
N ASP A 48 8.25 56.87 -9.59
CA ASP A 48 7.29 56.18 -8.72
C ASP A 48 6.36 55.25 -9.49
N LEU A 49 5.82 55.70 -10.62
CA LEU A 49 5.00 54.84 -11.48
C LEU A 49 5.78 53.62 -11.97
N ARG A 50 7.06 53.79 -12.37
CA ARG A 50 7.92 52.67 -12.76
C ARG A 50 8.18 51.71 -11.60
N ARG A 51 8.38 52.22 -10.39
CA ARG A 51 8.53 51.38 -9.18
C ARG A 51 7.26 50.57 -8.90
N ALA A 52 6.10 51.20 -8.93
CA ALA A 52 4.82 50.53 -8.72
C ALA A 52 4.58 49.44 -9.77
N GLN A 53 4.85 49.73 -11.05
CA GLN A 53 4.77 48.77 -12.15
C GLN A 53 5.68 47.56 -11.90
N ALA A 54 6.95 47.80 -11.51
CA ALA A 54 7.91 46.73 -11.23
C ALA A 54 7.46 45.84 -10.06
N LEU A 55 6.90 46.43 -9.00
CA LEU A 55 6.35 45.68 -7.87
C LEU A 55 5.15 44.81 -8.27
N LEU A 56 4.27 45.32 -9.14
CA LEU A 56 3.14 44.54 -9.66
C LEU A 56 3.63 43.36 -10.51
N GLU A 57 4.60 43.59 -11.40
CA GLU A 57 5.20 42.52 -12.21
C GLU A 57 5.91 41.46 -11.36
N GLU A 58 6.63 41.88 -10.31
CA GLU A 58 7.28 40.96 -9.38
C GLU A 58 6.26 40.15 -8.58
N ARG A 59 5.19 40.80 -8.08
CA ARG A 59 4.06 40.12 -7.43
C ARG A 59 3.46 39.07 -8.34
N ASP A 60 3.20 39.41 -9.60
CA ASP A 60 2.61 38.49 -10.57
C ASP A 60 3.52 37.28 -10.82
N LYS A 61 4.85 37.49 -10.93
CA LYS A 61 5.83 36.39 -11.04
C LYS A 61 5.82 35.48 -9.81
N ILE A 62 5.77 36.05 -8.60
CA ILE A 62 5.70 35.28 -7.35
C ILE A 62 4.41 34.46 -7.31
N MET A 63 3.27 35.06 -7.69
CA MET A 63 1.98 34.38 -7.73
C MET A 63 1.96 33.22 -8.73
N GLU A 64 2.53 33.41 -9.93
CA GLU A 64 2.66 32.31 -10.89
C GLU A 64 3.58 31.19 -10.39
N ALA A 65 4.72 31.54 -9.80
CA ALA A 65 5.62 30.55 -9.22
C ALA A 65 4.93 29.76 -8.10
N GLY A 66 4.21 30.44 -7.20
CA GLY A 66 3.45 29.82 -6.13
C GLY A 66 2.34 28.90 -6.64
N LYS A 67 1.61 29.29 -7.70
CA LYS A 67 0.61 28.43 -8.34
C LYS A 67 1.23 27.16 -8.92
N ARG A 68 2.30 27.30 -9.71
CA ARG A 68 3.01 26.14 -10.29
C ARG A 68 3.52 25.19 -9.21
N GLU A 69 4.04 25.73 -8.12
CA GLU A 69 4.53 24.92 -7.00
C GLU A 69 3.38 24.22 -6.26
N ALA A 70 2.26 24.90 -6.05
CA ALA A 70 1.08 24.28 -5.45
C ALA A 70 0.55 23.13 -6.32
N ASP A 71 0.45 23.33 -7.63
CA ASP A 71 0.01 22.30 -8.58
C ASP A 71 0.98 21.10 -8.56
N ARG A 72 2.30 21.36 -8.48
CA ARG A 72 3.32 20.32 -8.34
C ARG A 72 3.14 19.51 -7.06
N ILE A 73 2.98 20.17 -5.91
CA ILE A 73 2.78 19.52 -4.61
C ILE A 73 1.52 18.66 -4.61
N ILE A 74 0.41 19.18 -5.16
CA ILE A 74 -0.84 18.44 -5.26
C ILE A 74 -0.66 17.18 -6.12
N SER A 75 -0.06 17.33 -7.31
CA SER A 75 0.17 16.20 -8.22
C SER A 75 1.07 15.12 -7.61
N GLU A 76 2.14 15.52 -6.91
CA GLU A 76 3.03 14.60 -6.20
C GLU A 76 2.30 13.89 -5.04
N GLY A 77 1.48 14.62 -4.30
CA GLY A 77 0.67 14.07 -3.21
C GLY A 77 -0.35 13.02 -3.71
N GLU A 78 -1.04 13.31 -4.80
CA GLU A 78 -1.98 12.38 -5.43
C GLU A 78 -1.29 11.11 -5.94
N ALA A 79 -0.12 11.25 -6.56
CA ALA A 79 0.66 10.12 -7.05
C ALA A 79 1.15 9.22 -5.90
N GLU A 80 1.66 9.80 -4.81
CA GLU A 80 2.11 9.02 -3.65
C GLU A 80 0.93 8.37 -2.92
N HIS A 81 -0.20 9.07 -2.78
CA HIS A 81 -1.41 8.49 -2.22
C HIS A 81 -1.87 7.26 -3.02
N ALA A 82 -1.93 7.37 -4.35
CA ALA A 82 -2.29 6.25 -5.22
C ALA A 82 -1.32 5.06 -5.05
N ARG A 83 -0.02 5.33 -4.91
CA ARG A 83 1.00 4.30 -4.65
C ARG A 83 0.77 3.60 -3.32
N LEU A 84 0.53 4.35 -2.24
CA LEU A 84 0.30 3.80 -0.90
C LEU A 84 -0.96 2.94 -0.83
N VAL A 85 -2.06 3.38 -1.46
CA VAL A 85 -3.29 2.58 -1.54
C VAL A 85 -3.04 1.27 -2.29
N SER A 86 -2.35 1.32 -3.43
CA SER A 86 -2.02 0.12 -4.20
C SER A 86 -1.15 -0.86 -3.40
N VAL A 87 -0.10 -0.38 -2.72
CA VAL A 87 0.76 -1.22 -1.88
C VAL A 87 -0.04 -1.83 -0.73
N ASN A 88 -0.91 -1.06 -0.09
CA ASN A 88 -1.75 -1.56 0.99
C ASN A 88 -2.74 -2.63 0.51
N GLU A 89 -3.39 -2.43 -0.64
CA GLU A 89 -4.29 -3.41 -1.24
C GLU A 89 -3.57 -4.72 -1.59
N ILE A 90 -2.39 -4.63 -2.21
CA ILE A 90 -1.55 -5.80 -2.50
C ILE A 90 -1.20 -6.54 -1.20
N THR A 91 -0.83 -5.82 -0.15
CA THR A 91 -0.44 -6.43 1.14
C THR A 91 -1.63 -7.15 1.78
N VAL A 92 -2.80 -6.50 1.86
CA VAL A 92 -4.02 -7.10 2.40
C VAL A 92 -4.44 -8.33 1.60
N SER A 93 -4.39 -8.24 0.26
CA SER A 93 -4.72 -9.36 -0.61
C SER A 93 -3.73 -10.53 -0.43
N ALA A 94 -2.45 -10.25 -0.28
CA ALA A 94 -1.42 -11.26 -0.06
C ALA A 94 -1.58 -11.96 1.30
N GLU A 95 -1.91 -11.21 2.35
CA GLU A 95 -2.21 -11.77 3.68
C GLU A 95 -3.43 -12.69 3.64
N HIS A 96 -4.50 -12.26 2.96
CA HIS A 96 -5.71 -13.07 2.83
C HIS A 96 -5.46 -14.36 2.05
N GLU A 97 -4.72 -14.29 0.94
CA GLU A 97 -4.36 -15.46 0.16
C GLU A 97 -3.42 -16.40 0.94
N GLY A 98 -2.44 -15.85 1.68
CA GLY A 98 -1.59 -16.61 2.57
C GLY A 98 -2.39 -17.36 3.64
N ALA A 99 -3.36 -16.69 4.27
CA ALA A 99 -4.25 -17.30 5.24
C ALA A 99 -5.09 -18.44 4.62
N ARG A 100 -5.59 -18.24 3.40
CA ARG A 100 -6.32 -19.26 2.64
C ARG A 100 -5.46 -20.50 2.36
N ILE A 101 -4.23 -20.31 1.87
CA ILE A 101 -3.29 -21.40 1.59
C ILE A 101 -2.96 -22.19 2.88
N ILE A 102 -2.71 -21.49 3.99
CA ILE A 102 -2.42 -22.14 5.27
C ILE A 102 -3.63 -22.94 5.76
N ALA A 103 -4.84 -22.41 5.63
CA ALA A 103 -6.05 -23.11 6.01
C ALA A 103 -6.28 -24.37 5.17
N GLU A 104 -6.09 -24.27 3.85
CA GLU A 104 -6.19 -25.38 2.91
C GLU A 104 -5.14 -26.47 3.22
N ALA A 105 -3.89 -26.09 3.41
CA ALA A 105 -2.82 -27.02 3.77
C ALA A 105 -3.08 -27.73 5.10
N ARG A 106 -3.63 -27.03 6.11
CA ARG A 106 -4.02 -27.64 7.39
C ARG A 106 -5.16 -28.63 7.23
N ALA A 107 -6.17 -28.29 6.44
CA ALA A 107 -7.31 -29.18 6.17
C ALA A 107 -6.87 -30.44 5.41
N GLU A 108 -6.00 -30.28 4.41
CA GLU A 108 -5.41 -31.39 3.64
C GLU A 108 -4.56 -32.29 4.55
N ALA A 109 -3.70 -31.70 5.39
CA ALA A 109 -2.88 -32.45 6.33
C ALA A 109 -3.73 -33.24 7.34
N GLN A 110 -4.84 -32.65 7.81
CA GLN A 110 -5.76 -33.35 8.72
C GLN A 110 -6.44 -34.53 8.02
N ARG A 111 -6.94 -34.33 6.80
CA ARG A 111 -7.56 -35.40 5.99
C ARG A 111 -6.60 -36.54 5.73
N LEU A 112 -5.35 -36.23 5.35
CA LEU A 112 -4.32 -37.24 5.11
C LEU A 112 -3.99 -38.05 6.37
N ARG A 113 -3.99 -37.41 7.55
CA ARG A 113 -3.78 -38.13 8.82
C ARG A 113 -4.91 -39.12 9.08
N GLU A 114 -6.16 -38.69 8.91
CA GLU A 114 -7.33 -39.55 9.06
C GLU A 114 -7.29 -40.73 8.08
N GLU A 115 -6.97 -40.48 6.80
CA GLU A 115 -6.81 -41.54 5.80
C GLU A 115 -5.69 -42.53 6.14
N VAL A 116 -4.57 -42.04 6.67
CA VAL A 116 -3.44 -42.89 7.11
C VAL A 116 -3.83 -43.73 8.32
N ASP A 117 -4.51 -43.13 9.31
CA ASP A 117 -4.98 -43.84 10.50
C ASP A 117 -5.94 -44.98 10.09
N ASP A 118 -6.92 -44.71 9.22
CA ASP A 118 -7.86 -45.71 8.70
C ASP A 118 -7.15 -46.84 7.93
N TYR A 119 -6.14 -46.49 7.13
CA TYR A 119 -5.33 -47.47 6.40
C TYR A 119 -4.53 -48.36 7.34
N VAL A 120 -3.90 -47.77 8.37
CA VAL A 120 -3.12 -48.51 9.36
C VAL A 120 -4.02 -49.48 10.13
N ASP A 121 -5.19 -49.04 10.58
CA ASP A 121 -6.15 -49.90 11.27
C ASP A 121 -6.60 -51.08 10.40
N THR A 122 -6.92 -50.81 9.13
CA THR A 122 -7.29 -51.85 8.17
C THR A 122 -6.15 -52.84 7.92
N ALA A 123 -4.91 -52.35 7.77
CA ALA A 123 -3.75 -53.18 7.57
C ALA A 123 -3.46 -54.07 8.79
N LEU A 124 -3.57 -53.51 10.00
CA LEU A 124 -3.38 -54.24 11.26
C LEU A 124 -4.46 -55.31 11.46
N ALA A 125 -5.72 -55.00 11.19
CA ALA A 125 -6.82 -55.98 11.28
C ALA A 125 -6.64 -57.15 10.31
N ASN A 126 -6.21 -56.87 9.07
CA ASN A 126 -5.89 -57.91 8.09
C ASN A 126 -4.71 -58.78 8.54
N PHE A 127 -3.68 -58.15 9.12
CA PHE A 127 -2.52 -58.86 9.64
C PHE A 127 -2.86 -59.75 10.84
N GLU A 128 -3.69 -59.26 11.76
CA GLU A 128 -4.22 -60.05 12.88
C GLU A 128 -4.99 -61.27 12.39
N GLN A 129 -5.87 -61.09 11.40
CA GLN A 129 -6.64 -62.18 10.83
C GLN A 129 -5.74 -63.22 10.13
N PHE A 130 -4.69 -62.77 9.45
CA PHE A 130 -3.69 -63.65 8.86
C PHE A 130 -2.94 -64.46 9.92
N LEU A 131 -2.43 -63.81 10.98
CA LEU A 131 -1.72 -64.48 12.07
C LEU A 131 -2.62 -65.49 12.80
N THR A 132 -3.89 -65.17 13.01
CA THR A 132 -4.86 -66.09 13.62
C THR A 132 -5.02 -67.36 12.79
N ARG A 133 -5.14 -67.23 11.46
CA ARG A 133 -5.22 -68.39 10.55
C ARG A 133 -3.93 -69.20 10.55
N ALA A 134 -2.78 -68.53 10.59
CA ALA A 134 -1.46 -69.18 10.63
C ALA A 134 -1.28 -69.98 11.92
N LEU A 135 -1.60 -69.40 13.09
CA LEU A 135 -1.58 -70.07 14.39
C LEU A 135 -2.51 -71.29 14.39
N ALA A 136 -3.76 -71.15 13.93
CA ALA A 136 -4.69 -72.27 13.84
C ALA A 136 -4.16 -73.39 12.91
N SER A 137 -3.42 -73.05 11.86
CA SER A 137 -2.78 -74.04 10.98
C SER A 137 -1.63 -74.76 11.66
N ILE A 138 -0.83 -74.06 12.46
CA ILE A 138 0.26 -74.64 13.26
C ILE A 138 -0.32 -75.58 14.32
N GLU A 139 -1.38 -75.18 15.02
CA GLU A 139 -2.07 -76.01 16.01
C GLU A 139 -2.59 -77.31 15.40
N ARG A 140 -3.31 -77.22 14.26
CA ARG A 140 -3.74 -78.42 13.52
C ARG A 140 -2.58 -79.31 13.09
N GLY A 141 -1.46 -78.72 12.66
CA GLY A 141 -0.23 -79.44 12.31
C GLY A 141 0.36 -80.18 13.51
N ARG A 142 0.39 -79.54 14.68
CA ARG A 142 0.87 -80.11 15.94
C ARG A 142 -0.03 -81.24 16.42
N ASP A 143 -1.35 -81.06 16.40
CA ASP A 143 -2.32 -82.08 16.81
C ASP A 143 -2.22 -83.33 15.92
N LYS A 144 -2.03 -83.15 14.60
CA LYS A 144 -1.78 -84.26 13.68
C LYS A 144 -0.50 -85.03 14.01
N MET A 145 0.58 -84.35 14.39
CA MET A 145 1.83 -85.00 14.80
C MET A 145 1.68 -85.76 16.12
N HIS A 146 0.93 -85.23 17.09
CA HIS A 146 0.59 -85.95 18.32
C HIS A 146 -0.25 -87.20 18.04
N ALA A 147 -1.29 -87.10 17.22
CA ALA A 147 -2.12 -88.24 16.84
C ALA A 147 -1.31 -89.32 16.09
N LEU A 148 -0.43 -88.93 15.17
CA LEU A 148 0.46 -89.87 14.48
C LEU A 148 1.44 -90.57 15.44
N ARG A 149 1.89 -89.88 16.49
CA ARG A 149 2.73 -90.48 17.54
C ARG A 149 1.94 -91.50 18.36
N GLU A 150 0.69 -91.22 18.72
CA GLU A 150 -0.18 -92.17 19.43
C GLU A 150 -0.48 -93.41 18.58
N ILE A 151 -0.74 -93.25 17.27
CA ILE A 151 -0.98 -94.35 16.33
C ILE A 151 0.30 -95.17 16.09
N GLY A 152 1.46 -94.51 15.93
CA GLY A 152 2.76 -95.16 15.74
C GLY A 152 3.27 -95.94 16.96
N THR A 153 2.57 -95.86 18.10
CA THR A 153 2.91 -96.63 19.32
C THR A 153 2.17 -97.97 19.38
N PHE A 154 1.38 -98.33 18.37
CA PHE A 154 0.63 -99.61 18.29
C PHE A 154 1.07 -100.48 17.08
N ALA A 155 2.35 -100.82 17.00
CA ALA A 155 2.85 -101.90 16.14
C ALA A 155 4.15 -102.48 16.72
N GLY A 156 3.99 -103.20 17.82
CA GLY A 156 5.02 -104.03 18.43
C GLY A 156 4.36 -105.28 19.01
N ASP A 157 3.58 -105.98 18.17
CA ASP A 157 3.18 -107.37 18.44
C ASP A 157 3.69 -108.22 17.27
N GLU A 158 5.00 -108.43 17.23
CA GLU A 158 5.58 -109.50 16.42
C GLU A 158 5.62 -110.77 17.26
N ALA A 159 4.66 -111.63 16.95
CA ALA A 159 4.59 -113.01 17.38
C ALA A 159 5.86 -113.78 16.99
N GLU A 160 6.73 -114.05 17.96
CA GLU A 160 7.82 -115.00 17.80
C GLU A 160 7.29 -116.43 18.04
N ARG A 161 6.68 -117.03 17.01
CA ARG A 161 6.42 -118.48 16.96
C ARG A 161 7.53 -119.14 16.11
N PRO A 162 8.38 -120.01 16.68
CA PRO A 162 9.38 -120.72 15.89
C PRO A 162 8.73 -121.80 15.00
N LEU A 163 9.24 -121.94 13.77
CA LEU A 163 8.84 -122.93 12.77
C LEU A 163 9.31 -124.36 13.13
N PRO A 164 8.64 -125.41 12.61
CA PRO A 164 8.72 -126.76 13.15
C PRO A 164 9.86 -127.59 12.54
N PHE A 165 10.44 -128.48 13.34
CA PHE A 165 10.96 -129.78 12.93
C PHE A 165 10.59 -130.82 13.99
#